data_AF-A0A7S2HZ22-F1
#
_entry.id   AF-A0A7S2HZ22-F1
#
_cell.length_a   1.000
_cell.length_b   1.000
_cell.length_c   1.000
_cell.angle_alpha   90.00
_cell.angle_beta   90.00
_cell.angle_gamma   90.00
#
_symmetry.space_group_name_H-M   'P 1'
#
loop_
_entity.id
_entity.type
_entity.pdbx_description
1 polymer ?
#
loop_
_entity_poly.entity_id
_entity_poly.type
_entity_poly.pdbx_seq_one_letter_code
_entity_poly.pdbx_strand_id
1 'polypeptide(L)'
;GVDRTRLGKANDLLGAAEKRNASATKLTRLADLSPSEVDVESLRKAWSVAAQSAVSATVLSHAATQLATAKEAQRERAVASARLKKLLGRSADMLDQDEVREARAAAQETDAPPELLLKANEALAEAADAQLLKDAATACLLVTAAPRAPEKADISALRALLPKATKAGVAPEVVAMGTASLQEAETATQGNEDK
;
A
#
# COMPACT_ATOMS: atom_id res chain seq x y z
N GLY A 1 -11.14 -62.19 39.40
CA GLY A 1 -11.78 -60.90 39.10
C GLY A 1 -10.72 -59.86 38.87
N VAL A 2 -10.84 -59.02 37.83
CA VAL A 2 -9.88 -57.93 37.59
C VAL A 2 -10.05 -56.90 38.70
N ASP A 3 -8.95 -56.57 39.35
CA ASP A 3 -8.87 -55.64 40.48
C ASP A 3 -9.38 -54.25 40.06
N ARG A 4 -10.43 -53.73 40.73
CA ARG A 4 -11.07 -52.43 40.41
C ARG A 4 -10.07 -51.28 40.35
N THR A 5 -8.97 -51.38 41.11
CA THR A 5 -7.88 -50.41 41.12
C THR A 5 -7.08 -50.38 39.82
N ARG A 6 -6.94 -51.51 39.12
CA ARG A 6 -6.27 -51.61 37.81
C ARG A 6 -7.13 -51.04 36.68
N LEU A 7 -8.45 -51.23 36.77
CA LEU A 7 -9.41 -50.66 35.80
C LEU A 7 -9.46 -49.13 35.89
N GLY A 8 -9.43 -48.55 37.09
CA GLY A 8 -9.36 -47.09 37.26
C GLY A 8 -8.12 -46.48 36.61
N LYS A 9 -6.93 -47.02 36.89
CA LYS A 9 -5.66 -46.56 36.30
C LYS A 9 -5.64 -46.68 34.77
N ALA A 10 -6.20 -47.76 34.22
CA ALA A 10 -6.27 -47.93 32.77
C ALA A 10 -7.17 -46.88 32.12
N ASN A 11 -8.29 -46.52 32.76
CA ASN A 11 -9.21 -45.49 32.26
C ASN A 11 -8.57 -44.09 32.29
N ASP A 12 -7.83 -43.77 33.36
CA ASP A 12 -7.09 -42.51 33.47
C ASP A 12 -5.99 -42.38 32.38
N LEU A 13 -5.27 -43.48 32.11
CA LEU A 13 -4.27 -43.53 31.04
C LEU A 13 -4.88 -43.37 29.65
N LEU A 14 -6.06 -43.97 29.41
CA LEU A 14 -6.79 -43.82 28.16
C LEU A 14 -7.22 -42.37 27.95
N GLY A 15 -7.84 -41.74 28.96
CA GLY A 15 -8.25 -40.33 28.88
C GLY A 15 -7.07 -39.37 28.69
N ALA A 16 -5.93 -39.65 29.32
CA ALA A 16 -4.71 -38.87 29.10
C ALA A 16 -4.15 -39.04 27.66
N ALA A 17 -4.22 -40.25 27.10
CA ALA A 17 -3.79 -40.53 25.73
C ALA A 17 -4.70 -39.84 24.70
N GLU A 18 -6.03 -39.87 24.90
CA GLU A 18 -6.99 -39.16 24.05
C GLU A 18 -6.77 -37.65 24.08
N LYS A 19 -6.57 -37.07 25.27
CA LYS A 19 -6.28 -35.63 25.41
C LYS A 19 -4.98 -35.24 24.72
N ARG A 20 -3.93 -36.07 24.83
CA ARG A 20 -2.66 -35.85 24.14
C ARG A 20 -2.85 -35.90 22.63
N ASN A 21 -3.57 -36.89 22.12
CA ASN A 21 -3.82 -37.04 20.68
C ASN A 21 -4.62 -35.85 20.14
N ALA A 22 -5.71 -35.47 20.81
CA ALA A 22 -6.51 -34.30 20.42
C ALA A 22 -5.70 -33.00 20.41
N SER A 23 -4.83 -32.81 21.41
CA SER A 23 -3.95 -31.64 21.50
C SER A 23 -2.89 -31.64 20.39
N ALA A 24 -2.31 -32.80 20.07
CA ALA A 24 -1.36 -32.96 18.98
C ALA A 24 -2.02 -32.66 17.62
N THR A 25 -3.17 -33.27 17.32
CA THR A 25 -3.91 -33.03 16.08
C THR A 25 -4.28 -31.56 15.90
N LYS A 26 -4.77 -30.90 16.97
CA LYS A 26 -5.10 -29.47 16.93
C LYS A 26 -3.87 -28.61 16.67
N LEU A 27 -2.75 -28.92 17.34
CA LEU A 27 -1.52 -28.16 17.19
C LEU A 27 -0.93 -28.31 15.78
N THR A 28 -0.85 -29.54 15.26
CA THR A 28 -0.37 -29.83 13.91
C THR A 28 -1.23 -29.13 12.87
N ARG A 29 -2.57 -29.22 12.97
CA ARG A 29 -3.47 -28.54 12.03
C ARG A 29 -3.25 -27.03 11.98
N LEU A 30 -2.96 -26.39 13.11
CA LEU A 30 -2.68 -24.96 13.14
C LEU A 30 -1.26 -24.62 12.67
N ALA A 31 -0.30 -25.52 12.87
CA ALA A 31 1.08 -25.37 12.42
C ALA A 31 1.25 -25.61 10.91
N ASP A 32 0.36 -26.38 10.29
CA ASP A 32 0.39 -26.68 8.84
C ASP A 32 -0.22 -25.56 7.98
N LEU A 33 -0.80 -24.51 8.60
CA LEU A 33 -1.30 -23.34 7.87
C LEU A 33 -0.16 -22.49 7.32
N SER A 34 -0.42 -21.80 6.20
CA SER A 34 0.47 -20.79 5.63
C SER A 34 0.83 -19.73 6.68
N PRO A 35 2.08 -19.24 6.76
CA PRO A 35 2.48 -18.27 7.79
C PRO A 35 1.60 -17.01 7.88
N SER A 36 1.05 -16.56 6.74
CA SER A 36 0.14 -15.41 6.66
C SER A 36 -1.29 -15.70 7.18
N GLU A 37 -1.68 -16.97 7.25
CA GLU A 37 -3.01 -17.45 7.71
C GLU A 37 -3.01 -17.91 9.17
N VAL A 38 -1.82 -18.10 9.76
CA VAL A 38 -1.68 -18.52 11.15
C VAL A 38 -2.18 -17.42 12.09
N ASP A 39 -3.24 -17.74 12.85
CA ASP A 39 -3.57 -16.98 14.05
C ASP A 39 -2.54 -17.29 15.16
N VAL A 40 -1.63 -16.35 15.37
CA VAL A 40 -0.53 -16.44 16.34
C VAL A 40 -1.05 -16.68 17.76
N GLU A 41 -2.18 -16.09 18.14
CA GLU A 41 -2.73 -16.27 19.48
C GLU A 41 -3.32 -17.67 19.65
N SER A 42 -4.09 -18.13 18.67
CA SER A 42 -4.66 -19.49 18.66
C SER A 42 -3.57 -20.56 18.63
N LEU A 43 -2.53 -20.39 17.80
CA LEU A 43 -1.40 -21.32 17.74
C LEU A 43 -0.61 -21.33 19.06
N ARG A 44 -0.39 -20.17 19.69
CA ARG A 44 0.27 -20.08 21.01
C ARG A 44 -0.53 -20.80 22.10
N LYS A 45 -1.85 -20.62 22.12
CA LYS A 45 -2.76 -21.31 23.05
C LYS A 45 -2.71 -22.82 22.83
N ALA A 46 -2.80 -23.27 21.59
CA ALA A 46 -2.71 -24.69 21.24
C ALA A 46 -1.36 -25.30 21.65
N TRP A 47 -0.27 -24.57 21.44
CA TRP A 47 1.08 -25.00 21.85
C TRP A 47 1.18 -25.20 23.37
N SER A 48 0.64 -24.26 24.17
CA SER A 48 0.64 -24.37 25.63
C SER A 48 -0.17 -25.58 26.12
N VAL A 49 -1.35 -25.83 25.54
CA VAL A 49 -2.19 -26.99 25.89
C VAL A 49 -1.53 -28.32 25.49
N ALA A 50 -0.86 -28.35 24.33
CA ALA A 50 -0.11 -29.52 23.87
C ALA A 50 1.09 -29.82 24.78
N ALA A 51 1.83 -28.80 25.22
CA ALA A 51 2.93 -28.95 26.17
C ALA A 51 2.45 -29.55 27.51
N GLN A 52 1.31 -29.09 28.03
CA GLN A 52 0.70 -29.63 29.25
C GLN A 52 0.17 -31.06 29.09
N SER A 53 -0.16 -31.48 27.86
CA SER A 53 -0.70 -32.81 27.56
C SER A 53 0.38 -33.85 27.21
N ALA A 54 1.66 -33.50 27.41
CA ALA A 54 2.81 -34.34 27.07
C ALA A 54 2.85 -34.76 25.59
N VAL A 55 2.46 -33.85 24.69
CA VAL A 55 2.65 -34.03 23.23
C VAL A 55 4.15 -34.10 22.91
N SER A 56 4.52 -34.80 21.83
CA SER A 56 5.92 -35.03 21.49
C SER A 56 6.70 -33.72 21.28
N ALA A 57 7.96 -33.73 21.70
CA ALA A 57 8.84 -32.57 21.54
C ALA A 57 9.01 -32.15 20.08
N THR A 58 8.97 -33.11 19.14
CA THR A 58 9.05 -32.84 17.71
C THR A 58 7.88 -31.99 17.21
N VAL A 59 6.64 -32.34 17.62
CA VAL A 59 5.44 -31.57 17.25
C VAL A 59 5.45 -30.19 17.90
N LEU A 60 5.87 -30.09 19.16
CA LEU A 60 6.02 -28.81 19.86
C LEU A 60 7.09 -27.92 19.20
N SER A 61 8.21 -28.49 18.77
CA SER A 61 9.29 -27.77 18.09
C SER A 61 8.84 -27.24 16.74
N HIS A 62 8.18 -28.07 15.93
CA HIS A 62 7.64 -27.64 14.63
C HIS A 62 6.66 -26.47 14.77
N ALA A 63 5.71 -26.57 15.70
CA ALA A 63 4.77 -25.48 15.96
C ALA A 63 5.43 -24.21 16.52
N ALA A 64 6.51 -24.34 17.29
CA ALA A 64 7.28 -23.18 17.77
C ALA A 64 7.98 -22.45 16.61
N THR A 65 8.58 -23.20 15.68
CA THR A 65 9.17 -22.65 14.46
C THR A 65 8.11 -21.95 13.62
N GLN A 66 6.96 -22.60 13.39
CA GLN A 66 5.89 -21.98 12.62
C GLN A 66 5.36 -20.69 13.25
N LEU A 67 5.27 -20.64 14.58
CA LEU A 67 4.85 -19.45 15.30
C LEU A 67 5.84 -18.30 15.13
N ALA A 68 7.15 -18.58 15.07
CA ALA A 68 8.17 -17.57 14.76
C ALA A 68 8.04 -17.07 13.31
N THR A 69 7.90 -17.98 12.35
CA THR A 69 7.72 -17.64 10.93
C THR A 69 6.45 -16.82 10.69
N ALA A 70 5.32 -17.20 11.30
CA ALA A 70 4.06 -16.48 11.19
C ALA A 70 4.16 -15.06 11.76
N LYS A 71 4.88 -14.86 12.87
CA LYS A 71 5.10 -13.53 13.44
C LYS A 71 5.91 -12.64 12.51
N GLU A 72 6.96 -13.17 11.90
CA GLU A 72 7.78 -12.37 10.97
C GLU A 72 6.98 -12.04 9.70
N ALA A 73 6.26 -13.00 9.12
CA ALA A 73 5.39 -12.77 7.97
C ALA A 73 4.31 -11.70 8.26
N GLN A 74 3.67 -11.74 9.44
CA GLN A 74 2.70 -10.71 9.84
C GLN A 74 3.35 -9.33 10.03
N ARG A 75 4.58 -9.28 10.55
CA ARG A 75 5.34 -8.05 10.70
C ARG A 75 5.69 -7.44 9.35
N GLU A 76 6.22 -8.23 8.42
CA GLU A 76 6.56 -7.79 7.06
C GLU A 76 5.32 -7.26 6.33
N ARG A 77 4.20 -7.99 6.40
CA ARG A 77 2.91 -7.54 5.88
C ARG A 77 2.46 -6.21 6.48
N ALA A 78 2.61 -6.04 7.80
CA ALA A 78 2.25 -4.79 8.47
C ALA A 78 3.13 -3.62 8.01
N VAL A 79 4.44 -3.84 7.85
CA VAL A 79 5.38 -2.83 7.36
C VAL A 79 5.08 -2.44 5.91
N ALA A 80 4.90 -3.41 5.02
CA ALA A 80 4.56 -3.16 3.62
C ALA A 80 3.22 -2.42 3.48
N SER A 81 2.20 -2.87 4.22
CA SER A 81 0.88 -2.22 4.26
C SER A 81 0.96 -0.79 4.81
N ALA A 82 1.76 -0.55 5.85
CA ALA A 82 1.93 0.79 6.42
C ALA A 82 2.66 1.73 5.47
N ARG A 83 3.71 1.25 4.78
CA ARG A 83 4.42 2.01 3.74
C ARG A 83 3.45 2.41 2.63
N LEU A 84 2.68 1.45 2.11
CA LEU A 84 1.72 1.73 1.04
C LEU A 84 0.65 2.73 1.50
N LYS A 85 0.03 2.54 2.67
CA LYS A 85 -0.95 3.49 3.23
C LYS A 85 -0.39 4.90 3.39
N LYS A 86 0.88 5.03 3.80
CA LYS A 86 1.55 6.33 3.92
C LYS A 86 1.65 7.04 2.57
N LEU A 87 1.95 6.31 1.49
CA LEU A 87 1.99 6.87 0.14
C LEU A 87 0.61 7.27 -0.35
N LEU A 88 -0.39 6.41 -0.15
CA LEU A 88 -1.78 6.69 -0.54
C LEU A 88 -2.42 7.83 0.25
N GLY A 89 -1.81 8.29 1.34
CA GLY A 89 -2.22 9.50 2.06
C GLY A 89 -1.75 10.81 1.43
N ARG A 90 -0.89 10.75 0.39
CA ARG A 90 -0.44 11.92 -0.37
C ARG A 90 -1.48 12.27 -1.45
N SER A 91 -1.49 13.54 -1.88
CA SER A 91 -2.32 13.99 -2.99
C SER A 91 -1.78 13.47 -4.33
N ALA A 92 -2.68 13.25 -5.29
CA ALA A 92 -2.37 12.68 -6.62
C ALA A 92 -1.29 13.46 -7.39
N ASP A 93 -1.24 14.77 -7.21
CA ASP A 93 -0.29 15.68 -7.84
C ASP A 93 1.13 15.63 -7.25
N MET A 94 1.29 15.03 -6.06
CA MET A 94 2.54 14.88 -5.30
C MET A 94 2.94 13.40 -5.15
N LEU A 95 2.21 12.49 -5.78
CA LEU A 95 2.42 11.05 -5.74
C LEU A 95 3.55 10.68 -6.71
N ASP A 96 4.62 10.10 -6.14
CA ASP A 96 5.63 9.40 -6.93
C ASP A 96 5.05 8.04 -7.36
N GLN A 97 4.74 7.93 -8.65
CA GLN A 97 4.12 6.72 -9.19
C GLN A 97 5.03 5.49 -9.09
N ASP A 98 6.34 5.65 -9.17
CA ASP A 98 7.28 4.54 -9.09
C ASP A 98 7.41 4.05 -7.64
N GLU A 99 7.48 4.99 -6.67
CA GLU A 99 7.47 4.65 -5.25
C GLU A 99 6.20 3.87 -4.86
N VAL A 100 5.05 4.24 -5.43
CA VAL A 100 3.76 3.55 -5.21
C VAL A 100 3.73 2.18 -5.86
N ARG A 101 4.25 2.04 -7.09
CA ARG A 101 4.34 0.73 -7.78
C ARG A 101 5.22 -0.24 -7.00
N GLU A 102 6.37 0.21 -6.50
CA GLU A 102 7.26 -0.58 -5.66
C GLU A 102 6.59 -0.98 -4.34
N ALA A 103 5.99 -0.03 -3.63
CA ALA A 103 5.31 -0.31 -2.37
C ALA A 103 4.11 -1.25 -2.55
N ARG A 104 3.40 -1.14 -3.68
CA ARG A 104 2.30 -2.05 -4.05
C ARG A 104 2.82 -3.46 -4.33
N ALA A 105 3.93 -3.62 -5.04
CA ALA A 105 4.53 -4.92 -5.30
C ALA A 105 4.94 -5.60 -3.97
N ALA A 106 5.63 -4.87 -3.08
CA ALA A 106 6.00 -5.39 -1.76
C ALA A 106 4.78 -5.75 -0.90
N ALA A 107 3.69 -4.97 -0.98
CA ALA A 107 2.44 -5.29 -0.31
C ALA A 107 1.79 -6.55 -0.90
N GLN A 108 1.84 -6.74 -2.21
CA GLN A 108 1.31 -7.92 -2.88
C GLN A 108 2.10 -9.19 -2.49
N GLU A 109 3.42 -9.11 -2.40
CA GLU A 109 4.30 -10.23 -1.99
C GLU A 109 4.07 -10.67 -0.54
N THR A 110 3.56 -9.78 0.30
CA THR A 110 3.30 -10.03 1.74
C THR A 110 1.82 -10.29 2.03
N ASP A 111 1.04 -10.67 1.02
CA ASP A 111 -0.41 -10.93 1.12
C ASP A 111 -1.21 -9.74 1.71
N ALA A 112 -0.83 -8.50 1.44
CA ALA A 112 -1.59 -7.34 1.91
C ALA A 112 -3.07 -7.38 1.45
N PRO A 113 -4.00 -6.75 2.18
CA PRO A 113 -5.42 -6.80 1.85
C PRO A 113 -5.71 -6.34 0.41
N PRO A 114 -6.58 -7.05 -0.34
CA PRO A 114 -6.85 -6.74 -1.74
C PRO A 114 -7.44 -5.32 -1.92
N GLU A 115 -8.19 -4.82 -0.95
CA GLU A 115 -8.74 -3.46 -0.97
C GLU A 115 -7.63 -2.41 -0.94
N LEU A 116 -6.49 -2.69 -0.29
CA LEU A 116 -5.35 -1.78 -0.26
C LEU A 116 -4.64 -1.75 -1.61
N LEU A 117 -4.51 -2.90 -2.28
CA LEU A 117 -3.93 -2.99 -3.62
C LEU A 117 -4.81 -2.31 -4.67
N LEU A 118 -6.13 -2.42 -4.53
CA LEU A 118 -7.10 -1.73 -5.39
C LEU A 118 -7.02 -0.21 -5.23
N LYS A 119 -6.96 0.30 -3.98
CA LYS A 119 -6.73 1.73 -3.72
C LYS A 119 -5.42 2.24 -4.30
N ALA A 120 -4.37 1.41 -4.31
CA ALA A 120 -3.11 1.78 -4.95
C ALA A 120 -3.24 1.93 -6.47
N ASN A 121 -4.04 1.09 -7.12
CA ASN A 121 -4.32 1.23 -8.55
C ASN A 121 -5.12 2.51 -8.84
N GLU A 122 -6.13 2.81 -8.02
CA GLU A 122 -6.93 4.04 -8.15
C GLU A 122 -6.05 5.28 -8.00
N ALA A 123 -5.20 5.34 -6.97
CA ALA A 123 -4.29 6.46 -6.76
C ALA A 123 -3.28 6.63 -7.92
N LEU A 124 -2.80 5.53 -8.52
CA LEU A 124 -1.94 5.58 -9.70
C LEU A 124 -2.67 6.13 -10.93
N ALA A 125 -3.94 5.75 -11.12
CA ALA A 125 -4.76 6.28 -12.21
C ALA A 125 -5.03 7.78 -12.02
N GLU A 126 -5.41 8.20 -10.80
CA GLU A 126 -5.61 9.62 -10.48
C GLU A 126 -4.34 10.45 -10.65
N ALA A 127 -3.18 9.91 -10.25
CA ALA A 127 -1.89 10.56 -10.46
C ALA A 127 -1.54 10.69 -11.95
N ALA A 128 -1.88 9.69 -12.77
CA ALA A 128 -1.70 9.75 -14.22
C ALA A 128 -2.60 10.81 -14.86
N ASP A 129 -3.88 10.89 -14.47
CA ASP A 129 -4.80 11.92 -14.95
C ASP A 129 -4.35 13.33 -14.54
N ALA A 130 -3.87 13.49 -13.30
CA ALA A 130 -3.30 14.75 -12.82
C ALA A 130 -2.06 15.15 -13.64
N GLN A 131 -1.19 14.19 -13.99
CA GLN A 131 -0.03 14.45 -14.83
C GLN A 131 -0.44 14.83 -16.26
N LEU A 132 -1.42 14.15 -16.85
CA LEU A 132 -1.94 14.50 -18.18
C LEU A 132 -2.52 15.92 -18.22
N LEU A 133 -3.23 16.33 -17.17
CA LEU A 133 -3.74 17.70 -17.05
C LEU A 133 -2.61 18.73 -16.94
N LYS A 134 -1.55 18.41 -16.18
CA LYS A 134 -0.34 19.25 -16.10
C LYS A 134 0.36 19.36 -17.45
N ASP A 135 0.53 18.26 -18.16
CA ASP A 135 1.21 18.22 -19.45
C ASP A 135 0.41 18.99 -20.51
N ALA A 136 -0.92 18.81 -20.55
CA ALA A 136 -1.79 19.57 -21.43
C ALA A 136 -1.74 21.08 -21.13
N ALA A 137 -1.80 21.47 -19.85
CA ALA A 137 -1.70 22.87 -19.45
C ALA A 137 -0.32 23.47 -19.80
N THR A 138 0.76 22.69 -19.63
CA THR A 138 2.12 23.07 -20.00
C THR A 138 2.22 23.28 -21.52
N ALA A 139 1.72 22.34 -22.32
CA ALA A 139 1.70 22.46 -23.78
C ALA A 139 0.90 23.69 -24.24
N CYS A 140 -0.28 23.93 -23.68
CA CYS A 140 -1.08 25.12 -23.99
C CYS A 140 -0.34 26.43 -23.65
N LEU A 141 0.33 26.49 -22.49
CA LEU A 141 1.13 27.67 -22.13
C LEU A 141 2.29 27.89 -23.09
N LEU A 142 3.07 26.86 -23.41
CA LEU A 142 4.22 26.96 -24.31
C LEU A 142 3.81 27.35 -25.73
N VAL A 143 2.71 26.81 -26.26
CA VAL A 143 2.19 27.17 -27.59
C VAL A 143 1.75 28.63 -27.62
N THR A 144 1.07 29.10 -26.58
CA THR A 144 0.56 30.49 -26.55
C THR A 144 1.69 31.48 -26.28
N ALA A 145 2.73 31.09 -25.53
CA ALA A 145 3.92 31.89 -25.26
C ALA A 145 4.98 31.83 -26.39
N ALA A 146 4.72 31.11 -27.48
CA ALA A 146 5.66 31.00 -28.58
C ALA A 146 5.93 32.36 -29.25
N PRO A 147 7.17 32.66 -29.66
CA PRO A 147 7.54 33.96 -30.21
C PRO A 147 6.89 34.18 -31.58
N ARG A 148 5.77 34.89 -31.57
CA ARG A 148 5.07 35.44 -32.74
C ARG A 148 4.54 36.83 -32.38
N ALA A 149 4.21 37.65 -33.38
CA ALA A 149 3.53 38.92 -33.12
C ALA A 149 2.23 38.65 -32.35
N PRO A 150 2.11 39.11 -31.09
CA PRO A 150 0.99 38.72 -30.25
C PRO A 150 -0.27 39.48 -30.67
N GLU A 151 -1.34 38.74 -30.95
CA GLU A 151 -2.65 39.32 -31.21
C GLU A 151 -3.41 39.57 -29.89
N LYS A 152 -4.39 40.50 -29.88
CA LYS A 152 -5.23 40.74 -28.68
C LYS A 152 -5.93 39.47 -28.18
N ALA A 153 -6.27 38.54 -29.09
CA ALA A 153 -6.85 37.24 -28.74
C ALA A 153 -5.87 36.34 -27.97
N ASP A 154 -4.58 36.37 -28.33
CA ASP A 154 -3.52 35.59 -27.68
C ASP A 154 -3.27 36.09 -26.25
N ILE A 155 -3.25 37.40 -26.05
CA ILE A 155 -3.11 38.03 -24.71
C ILE A 155 -4.27 37.62 -23.80
N SER A 156 -5.50 37.70 -24.30
CA SER A 156 -6.69 37.27 -23.54
C SER A 156 -6.67 35.77 -23.23
N ALA A 157 -6.18 34.94 -24.16
CA ALA A 157 -6.05 33.50 -23.96
C ALA A 157 -4.99 33.17 -22.90
N LEU A 158 -3.79 33.74 -22.99
CA LEU A 158 -2.71 33.60 -22.00
C LEU A 158 -3.18 34.02 -20.60
N ARG A 159 -3.83 35.18 -20.47
CA ARG A 159 -4.34 35.69 -19.20
C ARG A 159 -5.37 34.74 -18.56
N ALA A 160 -6.20 34.09 -19.38
CA ALA A 160 -7.18 33.11 -18.90
C ALA A 160 -6.56 31.72 -18.60
N LEU A 161 -5.44 31.38 -19.25
CA LEU A 161 -4.76 30.08 -19.09
C LEU A 161 -3.83 30.04 -17.88
N LEU A 162 -3.14 31.13 -17.54
CA LEU A 162 -2.17 31.16 -16.43
C LEU A 162 -2.78 30.69 -15.09
N PRO A 163 -3.95 31.19 -14.62
CA PRO A 163 -4.55 30.70 -13.38
C PRO A 163 -4.94 29.22 -13.42
N LYS A 164 -5.34 28.72 -14.61
CA LYS A 164 -5.70 27.30 -14.80
C LYS A 164 -4.46 26.41 -14.74
N ALA A 165 -3.36 26.85 -15.33
CA ALA A 165 -2.09 26.14 -15.30
C ALA A 165 -1.49 26.11 -13.88
N THR A 166 -1.54 27.22 -13.14
CA THR A 166 -1.15 27.25 -11.72
C THR A 166 -2.00 26.29 -10.90
N LYS A 167 -3.32 26.28 -11.11
CA LYS A 167 -4.23 25.35 -10.43
C LYS A 167 -3.98 23.88 -10.80
N ALA A 168 -3.58 23.60 -12.03
CA ALA A 168 -3.20 22.27 -12.46
C ALA A 168 -1.85 21.81 -11.87
N GLY A 169 -1.07 22.71 -11.27
CA GLY A 169 0.25 22.39 -10.71
C GLY A 169 1.35 22.30 -11.77
N VAL A 170 1.25 23.10 -12.84
CA VAL A 170 2.33 23.30 -13.82
C VAL A 170 3.56 23.89 -13.12
N ALA A 171 4.76 23.50 -13.57
CA ALA A 171 6.02 23.93 -13.00
C ALA A 171 6.12 25.47 -12.89
N PRO A 172 6.58 26.03 -11.74
CA PRO A 172 6.65 27.47 -11.52
C PRO A 172 7.42 28.22 -12.61
N GLU A 173 8.47 27.61 -13.17
CA GLU A 173 9.30 28.18 -14.22
C GLU A 173 8.51 28.37 -15.53
N VAL A 174 7.62 27.44 -15.86
CA VAL A 174 6.75 27.52 -17.04
C VAL A 174 5.67 28.58 -16.84
N VAL A 175 5.09 28.66 -15.65
CA VAL A 175 4.13 29.71 -15.29
C VAL A 175 4.80 31.09 -15.34
N ALA A 176 6.03 31.21 -14.85
CA ALA A 176 6.82 32.44 -14.90
C ALA A 176 7.12 32.86 -16.35
N MET A 177 7.51 31.91 -17.20
CA MET A 177 7.74 32.15 -18.62
C MET A 177 6.48 32.66 -19.32
N GLY A 178 5.33 32.00 -19.14
CA GLY A 178 4.06 32.45 -19.69
C GLY A 178 3.63 33.83 -19.17
N THR A 179 3.94 34.13 -17.90
CA THR A 179 3.67 35.45 -17.30
C THR A 179 4.55 36.54 -17.92
N ALA A 180 5.83 36.26 -18.15
CA ALA A 180 6.74 37.18 -18.81
C ALA A 180 6.30 37.45 -20.27
N SER A 181 5.96 36.39 -21.02
CA SER A 181 5.43 36.54 -22.39
C SER A 181 4.13 37.34 -22.45
N LEU A 182 3.24 37.20 -21.46
CA LEU A 182 2.04 38.02 -21.37
C LEU A 182 2.38 39.52 -21.17
N GLN A 183 3.33 39.84 -20.28
CA GLN A 183 3.78 41.22 -20.05
C GLN A 183 4.44 41.83 -21.29
N GLU A 184 5.30 41.07 -21.98
CA GLU A 184 5.92 41.49 -23.23
C GLU A 184 4.87 41.74 -24.34
N ALA A 185 3.86 40.89 -24.43
CA ALA A 185 2.77 41.06 -25.40
C ALA A 185 1.86 42.27 -25.10
N GLU A 186 1.56 42.51 -23.82
CA GLU A 186 0.77 43.68 -23.39
C GLU A 186 1.51 44.99 -23.67
N THR A 187 2.82 45.04 -23.41
CA THR A 187 3.64 46.23 -23.70
C THR A 187 3.81 46.48 -25.20
N ALA A 188 3.99 45.43 -26.01
CA ALA A 188 4.10 45.54 -27.47
C ALA A 188 2.81 46.02 -28.14
N THR A 189 1.64 45.62 -27.62
CA THR A 189 0.34 46.06 -28.17
C THR A 189 -0.02 47.49 -27.78
N GLN A 190 0.32 47.95 -26.57
CA GLN A 190 0.16 49.36 -26.18
C GLN A 190 1.04 50.31 -27.01
N GLY A 191 2.30 49.95 -27.28
CA GLY A 191 3.21 50.77 -28.10
C GLY A 191 2.83 50.91 -29.58
N ASN A 192 1.90 50.08 -30.08
CA ASN A 192 1.34 50.17 -31.43
C ASN A 192 0.03 50.96 -31.50
N GLU A 193 -0.64 51.21 -30.37
CA GLU A 193 -1.85 52.07 -30.32
C GLU A 193 -1.50 53.56 -30.19
N ASP A 194 -0.29 53.89 -29.74
CA ASP A 194 0.22 55.27 -29.56
C ASP A 194 1.03 55.81 -30.78
N LYS A 195 1.07 55.09 -31.91
CA LYS A 195 1.71 55.51 -33.17
C LYS A 195 0.69 55.68 -34.29
#